data_AF-A0A2N2ZDD0-F1
#
_entry.id   AF-A0A2N2ZDD0-F1
#
_cell.length_a   1.000
_cell.length_b   1.000
_cell.length_c   1.000
_cell.angle_alpha   90.00
_cell.angle_beta   90.00
_cell.angle_gamma   90.00
#
_symmetry.space_group_name_H-M   'P 1'
#
loop_
_entity.id
_entity.type
_entity.pdbx_description
1 polymer ?
#
loop_
_entity_poly.entity_id
_entity_poly.type
_entity_poly.pdbx_seq_one_letter_code
_entity_poly.pdbx_strand_id
1 'polypeptide(L)' 'VSDKNFVVGDVKAQDNYIACSIHVKSEIVVPLFKNDKNIGQIDIDSHSVNPFTEADERFLEFVNSEVSKIL' A
#
# COMPACT_ATOMS: atom_id res chain seq x y z
N VAL A 1 -0.13 -0.46 13.03
CA VAL A 1 -0.01 -0.96 11.64
C VAL A 1 -0.77 -2.27 11.56
N SER A 2 -1.78 -2.39 10.70
CA SER A 2 -2.45 -3.67 10.47
C SER A 2 -1.62 -4.49 9.49
N ASP A 3 -1.47 -5.79 9.75
CA ASP A 3 -0.88 -6.78 8.82
C ASP A 3 -1.81 -7.08 7.63
N LYS A 4 -2.43 -6.04 7.07
CA LYS A 4 -3.44 -6.10 6.03
C LYS A 4 -3.17 -5.02 5.00
N ASN A 5 -3.54 -5.30 3.76
CA ASN A 5 -3.54 -4.31 2.70
C ASN A 5 -4.40 -3.12 3.12
N PHE A 6 -3.92 -1.94 2.74
CA PHE A 6 -4.60 -0.68 2.99
C PHE A 6 -4.67 0.08 1.67
N VAL A 7 -5.88 0.36 1.21
CA VAL A 7 -6.14 1.09 -0.02
C VAL A 7 -7.04 2.27 0.31
N VAL A 8 -6.52 3.48 0.13
CA VAL A 8 -7.28 4.72 0.29
C VAL A 8 -7.35 5.42 -1.04
N GLY A 9 -8.57 5.47 -1.57
CA GLY A 9 -8.85 6.12 -2.85
C GLY A 9 -8.92 7.64 -2.78
N ASP A 10 -9.28 8.20 -1.62
CA ASP A 10 -9.18 9.64 -1.33
C ASP A 10 -8.71 9.85 0.12
N VAL A 11 -7.48 10.33 0.28
CA VAL A 11 -6.89 10.58 1.59
C VAL A 11 -7.59 11.69 2.37
N LYS A 12 -8.27 12.61 1.69
CA LYS A 12 -9.04 13.68 2.34
C LYS A 12 -10.32 13.16 2.99
N ALA A 13 -10.81 12.01 2.57
CA ALA A 13 -11.98 11.36 3.14
C ALA A 13 -11.66 10.56 4.42
N GLN A 14 -10.39 10.52 4.84
CA GLN A 14 -9.92 9.79 6.01
C GLN A 14 -9.59 10.76 7.15
N ASP A 15 -10.30 10.67 8.26
CA ASP A 15 -10.16 11.58 9.41
C ASP A 15 -8.79 11.51 10.11
N ASN A 16 -8.08 10.40 9.92
CA ASN A 16 -6.82 10.09 10.60
C ASN A 16 -5.63 9.93 9.66
N TYR A 17 -5.72 10.47 8.44
CA TYR A 17 -4.64 10.39 7.46
C TYR A 17 -3.65 11.57 7.61
N ILE A 18 -2.37 11.26 7.82
CA ILE A 18 -1.30 12.25 7.88
C ILE A 18 -0.47 12.12 6.60
N ALA A 19 -0.74 12.99 5.64
CA ALA A 19 -0.04 12.99 4.37
C ALA A 19 1.43 13.42 4.54
N CYS A 20 2.37 12.66 3.98
CA CYS A 20 3.77 13.07 3.84
C CYS A 20 3.94 14.23 2.84
N SER A 21 2.97 14.43 1.93
CA SER A 21 2.94 15.53 0.96
C SER A 21 1.50 15.99 0.70
N ILE A 22 1.29 17.30 0.56
CA ILE A 22 -0.02 17.90 0.24
C ILE A 22 -0.58 17.48 -1.13
N HIS A 23 0.27 16.90 -1.98
CA HIS A 23 -0.12 16.45 -3.31
C HIS A 23 -0.62 15.01 -3.34
N VAL A 24 -0.45 14.24 -2.26
CA VAL A 24 -0.99 12.88 -2.18
C VAL A 24 -2.52 12.98 -2.11
N LYS A 25 -3.17 12.20 -2.96
CA LYS A 25 -4.63 12.08 -3.02
C LYS A 25 -5.12 10.66 -2.76
N SER A 26 -4.28 9.66 -2.93
CA SER A 26 -4.59 8.26 -2.68
C SER A 26 -3.32 7.50 -2.31
N GLU A 27 -3.45 6.41 -1.57
CA GLU A 27 -2.33 5.56 -1.15
C GLU A 27 -2.73 4.09 -1.24
N ILE A 28 -1.79 3.24 -1.62
CA ILE A 28 -1.89 1.78 -1.46
C ILE A 28 -0.66 1.27 -0.70
N VAL A 29 -0.92 0.55 0.40
CA VAL A 29 0.10 -0.10 1.22
C VAL A 29 -0.16 -1.60 1.23
N VAL A 30 0.84 -2.36 0.78
CA VAL A 30 0.80 -3.82 0.78
C VAL A 30 1.92 -4.36 1.67
N PRO A 31 1.60 -5.01 2.80
CA PRO A 31 2.59 -5.57 3.72
C PRO A 31 3.37 -6.73 3.09
N LEU A 32 4.67 -6.77 3.41
CA LEU A 32 5.61 -7.79 2.97
C LEU A 32 5.86 -8.78 4.11
N PHE A 33 5.63 -10.06 3.84
CA PHE A 33 5.84 -11.14 4.81
C PHE A 33 6.94 -12.10 4.36
N LYS A 34 7.70 -12.59 5.34
CA LYS A 34 8.62 -13.72 5.18
C LYS A 34 8.55 -14.60 6.43
N ASN A 35 8.29 -15.90 6.26
CA ASN A 35 8.10 -16.86 7.36
C ASN A 35 7.04 -16.36 8.38
N ASP A 36 5.87 -15.95 7.87
CA ASP A 36 4.75 -15.40 8.65
C ASP A 36 5.07 -14.15 9.48
N LYS A 37 6.25 -13.56 9.28
CA LYS A 37 6.67 -12.33 9.94
C LYS A 37 6.57 -11.17 8.96
N ASN A 38 5.91 -10.10 9.36
CA ASN A 38 5.96 -8.83 8.64
C ASN A 38 7.40 -8.28 8.69
N ILE A 39 8.00 -8.08 7.52
CA ILE A 39 9.38 -7.59 7.37
C ILE A 39 9.45 -6.25 6.63
N GLY A 40 8.31 -5.67 6.25
CA GLY A 40 8.25 -4.41 5.51
C GLY A 40 6.92 -4.19 4.82
N GLN A 41 6.88 -3.23 3.91
CA GLN A 41 5.71 -2.91 3.09
C GLN A 41 6.15 -2.29 1.77
N ILE A 42 5.34 -2.47 0.73
CA ILE A 42 5.34 -1.58 -0.43
C ILE A 42 4.32 -0.48 -0.14
N ASP A 43 4.74 0.76 -0.29
CA ASP A 43 3.97 1.97 -0.01
C ASP A 43 4.02 2.87 -1.25
N ILE A 44 2.86 3.15 -1.83
CA ILE A 44 2.74 3.90 -3.09
C ILE A 44 1.70 5.01 -2.95
N ASP A 45 2.18 6.24 -3.09
CA ASP A 45 1.37 7.44 -3.19
C ASP A 45 0.94 7.74 -4.63
N SER A 46 -0.22 8.39 -4.78
CA SER A 46 -0.61 8.99 -6.06
C SER A 46 -1.20 10.40 -5.91
N HIS A 47 -1.00 11.21 -6.94
CA HIS A 47 -1.57 12.56 -7.07
C HIS A 47 -2.99 12.60 -7.66
N SER A 48 -3.54 11.43 -7.98
CA SER A 48 -4.89 11.21 -8.51
C SER A 48 -5.78 10.52 -7.47
N VAL A 49 -7.09 10.75 -7.53
CA VAL A 49 -8.09 10.11 -6.66
C VAL A 49 -8.51 8.77 -7.28
N ASN A 50 -8.70 7.73 -6.46
CA ASN A 50 -9.09 6.37 -6.84
C ASN A 50 -8.27 5.76 -8.01
N PRO A 51 -6.93 5.87 -8.05
CA PRO A 51 -6.15 5.35 -9.17
C PRO A 51 -5.91 3.84 -9.07
N PHE A 52 -5.97 3.28 -7.86
CA PHE A 52 -5.63 1.89 -7.59
C PHE A 52 -6.87 1.03 -7.72
N THR A 53 -6.71 -0.05 -8.47
CA THR A 53 -7.72 -1.08 -8.70
C THR A 53 -7.34 -2.36 -7.97
N GLU A 54 -8.27 -3.32 -7.92
CA GLU A 54 -7.99 -4.65 -7.38
C GLU A 54 -6.86 -5.38 -8.16
N ALA A 55 -6.69 -5.06 -9.45
CA ALA A 55 -5.59 -5.63 -10.24
C ALA A 55 -4.22 -5.11 -9.77
N ASP A 56 -4.15 -3.85 -9.34
CA ASP A 56 -2.92 -3.26 -8.79
C ASP A 56 -2.60 -3.89 -7.43
N GLU A 57 -3.59 -4.05 -6.56
CA GLU A 57 -3.41 -4.70 -5.25
C GLU A 57 -2.87 -6.12 -5.40
N ARG A 58 -3.51 -6.96 -6.24
CA ARG A 58 -3.06 -8.34 -6.51
C ARG A 58 -1.67 -8.38 -7.14
N PHE A 59 -1.35 -7.42 -8.00
CA PHE A 59 -0.02 -7.32 -8.60
C PHE A 59 1.04 -7.00 -7.55
N LEU A 60 0.76 -6.09 -6.61
CA LEU A 60 1.67 -5.73 -5.53
C LEU A 60 1.84 -6.88 -4.52
N GLU A 61 0.79 -7.66 -4.24
CA GLU A 61 0.90 -8.90 -3.45
C GLU A 61 1.87 -9.89 -4.11
N PHE A 62 1.75 -10.08 -5.43
CA PHE A 62 2.69 -10.91 -6.20
C PHE A 62 4.11 -10.37 -6.12
N VAL A 63 4.31 -9.05 -6.30
CA VAL A 63 5.64 -8.43 -6.17
C VAL A 63 6.23 -8.66 -4.78
N ASN A 64 5.44 -8.49 -3.70
CA ASN A 64 5.89 -8.79 -2.34
C ASN A 64 6.30 -10.26 -2.19
N SER A 65 5.53 -11.19 -2.76
CA SER A 65 5.91 -12.61 -2.78
C SER A 65 7.26 -12.85 -3.46
N GLU A 66 7.53 -12.23 -4.62
CA GLU A 66 8.82 -12.35 -5.30
C GLU A 66 9.96 -11.70 -4.52
N VAL A 67 9.74 -10.51 -3.95
CA VAL A 67 10.74 -9.81 -3.13
C VAL A 67 11.11 -10.62 -1.88
N SER A 68 10.14 -11.29 -1.25
CA SER A 68 10.38 -12.14 -0.08
C SER A 68 11.35 -13.30 -0.32
N LYS A 69 11.52 -13.72 -1.58
CA LYS A 69 12.43 -14.82 -1.97
C LYS A 69 13.89 -14.40 -2.00
N ILE A 70 14.17 -13.10 -2.13
CA ILE A 70 15.53 -12.55 -2.27
C ILE A 70 16.02 -11.79 -1.03
N LEU A 71 15.09 -11.36 -0.15
CA LEU A 71 15.40 -11.01 1.25
C LEU A 71 15.53 -12.29 2.07
#